data_AF-A0A7S0G8Q0-F1
#
_entry.id   AF-A0A7S0G8Q0-F1
#
_cell.length_a   1.000
_cell.length_b   1.000
_cell.length_c   1.000
_cell.angle_alpha   90.00
_cell.angle_beta   90.00
_cell.angle_gamma   90.00
#
_symmetry.space_group_name_H-M   'P 1'
#
loop_
_entity.id
_entity.type
_entity.pdbx_description
1 polymer ?
#
loop_
_entity_poly.entity_id
_entity_poly.type
_entity_poly.pdbx_seq_one_letter_code
_entity_poly.pdbx_strand_id
1 'polypeptide(L)'
;STTPVTNIQQKENTDSNTGFVTQDIASDSGAIPNESSNTSPLPSFESEDGNTASNDNLQIMFSSPQTISATEIISTRPGDNVGEGDADVQRSIEMLRSEEISERIYAMTSLESIARVLGEDRCREELIPFLTESVDDEDEVLLNLSIMLGKLTPFVGGSAHGHVLLPPLEQLLMVEEATVREKAAASARMVASILPDS
;
A
#
# COMPACT_ATOMS: atom_id res chain seq x y z
N SER A 1 -64.21 29.30 9.34
CA SER A 1 -63.68 27.99 8.92
C SER A 1 -62.85 27.42 10.05
N THR A 2 -63.37 26.43 10.77
CA THR A 2 -63.11 24.98 10.58
C THR A 2 -61.94 24.57 11.48
N THR A 3 -62.13 24.37 12.80
CA THR A 3 -62.44 23.10 13.53
C THR A 3 -61.18 22.20 13.77
N PRO A 4 -61.16 21.23 14.72
CA PRO A 4 -60.35 21.34 15.95
C PRO A 4 -59.43 20.11 16.20
N VAL A 5 -58.70 20.17 17.32
CA VAL A 5 -58.18 19.10 18.21
C VAL A 5 -58.24 17.64 17.71
N THR A 6 -57.08 16.98 17.67
CA THR A 6 -56.98 15.53 17.93
C THR A 6 -55.78 15.24 18.82
N ASN A 7 -56.07 15.01 20.10
CA ASN A 7 -55.16 14.47 21.11
C ASN A 7 -55.25 12.94 21.02
N ILE A 8 -54.16 12.26 20.66
CA ILE A 8 -54.15 10.81 20.50
C ILE A 8 -53.70 10.18 21.82
N GLN A 9 -54.67 9.52 22.45
CA GLN A 9 -54.55 8.64 23.60
C GLN A 9 -53.57 7.48 23.28
N GLN A 10 -52.47 7.38 24.02
CA GLN A 10 -51.73 6.11 24.12
C GLN A 10 -52.45 5.21 25.11
N LYS A 11 -52.87 4.04 24.63
CA LYS A 11 -53.43 2.94 25.40
C LYS A 11 -52.94 1.66 24.72
N GLU A 12 -52.01 0.94 25.34
CA GLU A 12 -52.16 -0.48 25.68
C GLU A 12 -50.91 -1.04 26.38
N ASN A 13 -51.16 -1.57 27.58
CA ASN A 13 -50.36 -2.59 28.23
C ASN A 13 -50.42 -3.88 27.39
N THR A 14 -49.38 -4.72 27.42
CA THR A 14 -49.44 -6.03 28.10
C THR A 14 -48.12 -6.79 27.97
N ASP A 15 -47.82 -7.49 29.05
CA ASP A 15 -46.61 -8.20 29.41
C ASP A 15 -46.26 -9.37 28.49
N SER A 16 -44.96 -9.65 28.35
CA SER A 16 -44.45 -11.01 28.17
C SER A 16 -43.04 -11.13 28.75
N ASN A 17 -43.03 -11.52 30.02
CA ASN A 17 -41.92 -12.05 30.77
C ASN A 17 -41.41 -13.36 30.14
N THR A 18 -40.14 -13.40 29.72
CA THR A 18 -39.40 -14.66 29.57
C THR A 18 -37.91 -14.45 29.79
N GLY A 19 -37.47 -14.78 31.00
CA GLY A 19 -36.34 -15.70 31.20
C GLY A 19 -34.93 -15.18 30.94
N PHE A 20 -34.42 -14.37 31.86
CA PHE A 20 -32.98 -14.28 32.11
C PHE A 20 -32.54 -15.57 32.83
N VAL A 21 -31.79 -16.43 32.15
CA VAL A 21 -31.10 -17.58 32.78
C VAL A 21 -29.61 -17.38 32.56
N THR A 22 -28.95 -16.87 33.60
CA THR A 22 -27.52 -17.01 33.82
C THR A 22 -27.27 -18.48 34.14
N GLN A 23 -26.39 -19.15 33.41
CA GLN A 23 -25.91 -20.46 33.84
C GLN A 23 -24.40 -20.57 33.62
N ASP A 24 -23.78 -20.87 34.76
CA ASP A 24 -22.40 -21.16 35.10
C ASP A 24 -21.55 -21.82 33.99
N ILE A 25 -20.44 -21.16 33.65
CA ILE A 25 -19.25 -21.85 33.14
C ILE A 25 -18.36 -22.23 34.33
N ALA A 26 -18.63 -23.42 34.86
CA ALA A 26 -17.80 -24.05 35.87
C ALA A 26 -16.41 -24.39 35.32
N SER A 27 -15.44 -24.28 36.21
CA SER A 27 -14.03 -24.59 36.10
C SER A 27 -13.78 -26.02 35.61
N ASP A 28 -12.89 -26.18 34.63
CA ASP A 28 -12.14 -27.43 34.48
C ASP A 28 -10.69 -27.14 34.10
N SER A 29 -9.80 -27.84 34.80
CA SER A 29 -8.35 -27.69 34.79
C SER A 29 -7.76 -28.45 33.62
N GLY A 30 -7.23 -27.73 32.63
CA GLY A 30 -6.44 -28.30 31.54
C GLY A 30 -4.99 -27.86 31.66
N ALA A 31 -4.13 -28.76 32.12
CA ALA A 31 -2.70 -28.56 32.32
C ALA A 31 -1.98 -28.09 31.02
N ILE A 32 -1.05 -27.15 31.19
CA ILE A 32 -0.05 -26.75 30.20
C ILE A 32 1.07 -27.80 30.22
N PRO A 33 1.31 -28.57 29.15
CA PRO A 33 2.47 -29.44 29.10
C PRO A 33 3.69 -28.67 28.58
N ASN A 34 4.57 -28.36 29.52
CA ASN A 34 6.04 -28.43 29.45
C ASN A 34 6.70 -28.28 28.07
N GLU A 35 7.23 -27.09 27.84
CA GLU A 35 8.40 -26.78 27.02
C GLU A 35 9.55 -27.78 27.23
N SER A 36 9.64 -28.76 26.31
CA SER A 36 10.77 -29.66 26.16
C SER A 36 11.51 -29.33 24.87
N SER A 37 12.68 -28.72 25.06
CA SER A 37 13.85 -28.80 24.20
C SER A 37 13.84 -29.95 23.19
N ASN A 38 13.77 -29.62 21.90
CA ASN A 38 14.29 -30.52 20.88
C ASN A 38 15.38 -29.81 20.09
N THR A 39 16.56 -29.81 20.71
CA THR A 39 17.85 -29.63 20.08
C THR A 39 18.06 -30.77 19.09
N SER A 40 18.02 -30.48 17.78
CA SER A 40 18.57 -31.39 16.77
C SER A 40 19.94 -30.88 16.32
N PRO A 41 20.96 -31.75 16.28
CA PRO A 41 22.35 -31.35 16.06
C PRO A 41 22.61 -31.07 14.58
N LEU A 42 23.25 -29.94 14.31
CA LEU A 42 23.92 -29.72 13.03
C LEU A 42 25.20 -30.58 13.00
N PRO A 43 25.45 -31.35 11.94
CA PRO A 43 26.69 -32.08 11.78
C PRO A 43 27.84 -31.12 11.47
N SER A 44 28.89 -31.22 12.27
CA SER A 44 30.22 -30.69 12.01
C SER A 44 30.75 -31.17 10.67
N PHE A 45 31.09 -30.24 9.77
CA PHE A 45 32.03 -30.51 8.69
C PHE A 45 33.25 -29.63 8.89
N GLU A 46 34.31 -30.29 9.35
CA GLU A 46 35.68 -29.80 9.43
C GLU A 46 36.26 -29.63 8.02
N SER A 47 36.81 -28.42 7.82
CA SER A 47 38.16 -28.14 7.33
C SER A 47 38.51 -28.17 5.84
N GLU A 48 39.27 -27.12 5.47
CA GLU A 48 40.39 -27.11 4.51
C GLU A 48 39.98 -27.16 3.02
N ASP A 49 40.49 -26.37 2.09
CA ASP A 49 41.62 -25.45 2.03
C ASP A 49 41.42 -24.56 0.78
N GLY A 50 42.02 -23.37 0.81
CA GLY A 50 42.88 -22.93 -0.30
C GLY A 50 42.28 -22.53 -1.66
N ASN A 51 42.51 -21.26 -1.97
CA ASN A 51 43.16 -20.80 -3.21
C ASN A 51 42.29 -20.31 -4.38
N THR A 52 42.17 -18.97 -4.41
CA THR A 52 42.63 -18.08 -5.48
C THR A 52 42.31 -18.41 -6.94
N ALA A 53 41.46 -17.53 -7.50
CA ALA A 53 41.50 -16.95 -8.84
C ALA A 53 42.40 -17.62 -9.89
N SER A 54 41.77 -18.12 -10.96
CA SER A 54 42.28 -18.05 -12.34
C SER A 54 41.18 -18.46 -13.31
N ASN A 55 40.44 -17.47 -13.81
CA ASN A 55 39.63 -17.64 -15.01
C ASN A 55 40.25 -16.76 -16.10
N ASP A 56 41.47 -17.12 -16.47
CA ASP A 56 42.06 -16.65 -17.71
C ASP A 56 41.34 -17.31 -18.90
N ASN A 57 41.12 -16.48 -19.92
CA ASN A 57 41.00 -16.83 -21.33
C ASN A 57 39.59 -16.97 -21.93
N LEU A 58 39.05 -15.87 -22.44
CA LEU A 58 38.36 -15.86 -23.73
C LEU A 58 38.85 -14.67 -24.56
N GLN A 59 39.81 -14.96 -25.43
CA GLN A 59 40.41 -14.05 -26.39
C GLN A 59 39.46 -13.84 -27.59
N ILE A 60 38.71 -12.74 -27.61
CA ILE A 60 38.02 -12.29 -28.81
C ILE A 60 38.93 -11.33 -29.58
N MET A 61 39.65 -11.89 -30.55
CA MET A 61 40.27 -11.17 -31.66
C MET A 61 39.17 -10.62 -32.57
N PHE A 62 38.99 -9.30 -32.62
CA PHE A 62 38.50 -8.62 -33.82
C PHE A 62 39.26 -7.31 -34.04
N SER A 63 39.67 -7.14 -35.29
CA SER A 63 40.52 -6.11 -35.86
C SER A 63 40.00 -4.67 -35.67
N SER A 64 40.95 -3.76 -35.37
CA SER A 64 41.06 -2.29 -35.50
C SER A 64 39.91 -1.44 -36.11
N PRO A 65 39.94 -0.08 -35.99
CA PRO A 65 40.57 0.81 -34.99
C PRO A 65 39.59 1.90 -34.50
N GLN A 66 39.70 2.43 -33.27
CA GLN A 66 39.45 3.87 -33.01
C GLN A 66 40.29 4.39 -31.83
N THR A 67 40.95 5.50 -32.10
CA THR A 67 41.80 6.27 -31.22
C THR A 67 40.95 6.92 -30.12
N ILE A 68 41.01 6.40 -28.89
CA ILE A 68 40.46 7.11 -27.72
C ILE A 68 41.53 8.06 -27.20
N SER A 69 41.26 9.34 -27.40
CA SER A 69 42.02 10.45 -26.83
C SER A 69 41.92 10.41 -25.30
N ALA A 70 43.06 10.31 -24.63
CA ALA A 70 43.14 10.44 -23.19
C ALA A 70 43.03 11.92 -22.82
N THR A 71 41.93 12.31 -22.17
CA THR A 71 41.84 13.31 -21.07
C THR A 71 40.36 13.65 -20.85
N GLU A 72 39.67 12.87 -20.01
CA GLU A 72 38.75 13.40 -19.00
C GLU A 72 38.48 12.30 -17.98
N ILE A 73 39.35 12.26 -16.97
CA ILE A 73 39.23 11.41 -15.80
C ILE A 73 38.14 12.06 -14.94
N ILE A 74 36.87 11.76 -15.21
CA ILE A 74 35.80 12.09 -14.27
C ILE A 74 35.95 11.13 -13.09
N SER A 75 36.59 11.65 -12.05
CA SER A 75 36.62 11.06 -10.72
C SER A 75 35.19 11.03 -10.17
N THR A 76 34.45 9.96 -10.47
CA THR A 76 33.23 9.65 -9.72
C THR A 76 33.66 9.08 -8.37
N ARG A 77 33.54 9.94 -7.36
CA ARG A 77 33.57 9.54 -5.96
C ARG A 77 32.41 8.55 -5.73
N PRO A 78 32.61 7.44 -5.02
CA PRO A 78 31.50 6.61 -4.55
C PRO A 78 30.86 7.34 -3.37
N GLY A 79 29.85 8.17 -3.62
CA GLY A 79 29.24 8.98 -2.57
C GLY A 79 28.02 9.82 -2.94
N ASP A 80 27.72 10.03 -4.22
CA ASP A 80 26.53 10.78 -4.64
C ASP A 80 25.39 9.82 -5.04
N ASN A 81 24.58 9.41 -4.06
CA ASN A 81 23.23 8.88 -4.31
C ASN A 81 22.33 10.07 -4.70
N VAL A 82 22.48 10.57 -5.93
CA VAL A 82 21.64 11.66 -6.44
C VAL A 82 21.02 11.24 -7.76
N GLY A 83 19.76 10.79 -7.68
CA GLY A 83 18.72 11.29 -8.56
C GLY A 83 18.51 10.64 -9.93
N GLU A 84 18.87 9.37 -10.13
CA GLU A 84 18.36 8.59 -11.27
C GLU A 84 16.96 8.04 -10.92
N GLY A 85 15.99 8.95 -10.78
CA GLY A 85 14.63 8.60 -10.37
C GLY A 85 13.55 9.57 -10.86
N ASP A 86 13.89 10.84 -11.10
CA ASP A 86 12.92 11.83 -11.62
C ASP A 86 12.53 11.55 -13.09
N ALA A 87 13.45 11.03 -13.90
CA ALA A 87 13.16 10.67 -15.29
C ALA A 87 12.16 9.51 -15.39
N ASP A 88 12.26 8.53 -14.49
CA ASP A 88 11.37 7.38 -14.46
C ASP A 88 9.98 7.74 -13.90
N VAL A 89 9.89 8.74 -13.02
CA VAL A 89 8.62 9.24 -12.51
C VAL A 89 7.78 9.88 -13.62
N GLN A 90 8.40 10.71 -14.49
CA GLN A 90 7.66 11.33 -15.60
C GLN A 90 7.03 10.28 -16.52
N ARG A 91 7.77 9.21 -16.82
CA ARG A 91 7.27 8.09 -17.60
C ARG A 91 6.16 7.32 -16.86
N SER A 92 6.28 7.15 -15.56
CA SER A 92 5.26 6.49 -14.74
C SER A 92 3.94 7.27 -14.72
N ILE A 93 4.00 8.61 -14.74
CA ILE A 93 2.81 9.47 -14.85
C ILE A 93 2.13 9.28 -16.22
N GLU A 94 2.91 9.16 -17.29
CA GLU A 94 2.37 8.88 -18.63
C GLU A 94 1.70 7.49 -18.69
N MET A 95 2.30 6.49 -18.03
CA MET A 95 1.76 5.12 -17.94
C MET A 95 0.41 5.05 -17.21
N LEU A 96 0.11 5.97 -16.28
CA LEU A 96 -1.21 6.03 -15.63
C LEU A 96 -2.35 6.27 -16.64
N ARG A 97 -2.04 6.86 -17.80
CA ARG A 97 -3.01 7.14 -18.87
C ARG A 97 -2.97 6.09 -19.98
N SER A 98 -2.16 5.04 -19.82
CA SER A 98 -2.03 3.99 -20.83
C SER A 98 -3.28 3.12 -20.90
N GLU A 99 -3.63 2.69 -22.10
CA GLU A 99 -4.69 1.70 -22.31
C GLU A 99 -4.28 0.31 -21.82
N GLU A 100 -2.98 0.06 -21.66
CA GLU A 100 -2.48 -1.23 -21.22
C GLU A 100 -2.52 -1.39 -19.68
N ILE A 101 -3.20 -2.44 -19.24
CA ILE A 101 -3.41 -2.78 -17.83
C ILE A 101 -2.08 -2.95 -17.10
N SER A 102 -1.14 -3.65 -17.72
CA SER A 102 0.19 -3.91 -17.15
C SER A 102 0.96 -2.62 -16.84
N GLU A 103 0.87 -1.62 -17.72
CA GLU A 103 1.52 -0.31 -17.53
C GLU A 103 0.83 0.49 -16.42
N ARG A 104 -0.51 0.45 -16.36
CA ARG A 104 -1.27 1.10 -15.28
C ARG A 104 -0.95 0.48 -13.93
N ILE A 105 -0.88 -0.84 -13.81
CA ILE A 105 -0.50 -1.52 -12.56
C ILE A 105 0.91 -1.09 -12.13
N TYR A 106 1.88 -1.08 -13.06
CA TYR A 106 3.23 -0.61 -12.77
C TYR A 106 3.23 0.83 -12.24
N ALA A 107 2.48 1.71 -12.89
CA ALA A 107 2.34 3.10 -12.48
C ALA A 107 1.67 3.26 -11.10
N MET A 108 0.62 2.46 -10.82
CA MET A 108 -0.05 2.42 -9.52
C MET A 108 0.95 2.05 -8.42
N THR A 109 1.75 1.00 -8.60
CA THR A 109 2.78 0.62 -7.61
C THR A 109 3.87 1.68 -7.43
N SER A 110 4.08 2.53 -8.43
CA SER A 110 5.04 3.63 -8.40
C SER A 110 4.46 4.95 -7.87
N LEU A 111 3.18 4.99 -7.44
CA LEU A 111 2.53 6.20 -6.93
C LEU A 111 3.25 6.85 -5.75
N GLU A 112 3.92 6.08 -4.88
CA GLU A 112 4.74 6.63 -3.78
C GLU A 112 5.90 7.50 -4.31
N SER A 113 6.58 7.04 -5.37
CA SER A 113 7.67 7.78 -6.00
C SER A 113 7.14 9.00 -6.75
N ILE A 114 6.03 8.85 -7.48
CA ILE A 114 5.35 9.96 -8.16
C ILE A 114 4.98 11.05 -7.15
N ALA A 115 4.34 10.67 -6.04
CA ALA A 115 3.90 11.61 -5.02
C ALA A 115 5.07 12.33 -4.34
N ARG A 116 6.19 11.63 -4.13
CA ARG A 116 7.43 12.23 -3.60
C ARG A 116 7.98 13.33 -4.51
N VAL A 117 7.98 13.11 -5.82
CA VAL A 117 8.53 14.07 -6.80
C VAL A 117 7.55 15.22 -7.07
N LEU A 118 6.25 14.95 -7.12
CA LEU A 118 5.22 15.99 -7.28
C LEU A 118 5.14 16.93 -6.08
N GLY A 119 5.34 16.40 -4.87
CA GLY A 119 5.13 17.10 -3.62
C GLY A 119 3.66 17.15 -3.21
N GLU A 120 3.42 17.60 -1.98
CA GLU A 120 2.12 17.50 -1.33
C GLU A 120 1.02 18.36 -1.98
N ASP A 121 1.37 19.56 -2.46
CA ASP A 121 0.40 20.46 -3.08
C ASP A 121 -0.16 19.89 -4.38
N ARG A 122 0.73 19.46 -5.29
CA ARG A 122 0.34 18.87 -6.57
C ARG A 122 -0.31 17.51 -6.40
N CYS A 123 0.08 16.74 -5.36
CA CYS A 123 -0.63 15.51 -5.05
C CYS A 123 -2.11 15.77 -4.77
N ARG A 124 -2.45 16.76 -3.94
CA ARG A 124 -3.84 17.08 -3.61
C ARG A 124 -4.59 17.73 -4.77
N GLU A 125 -3.95 18.63 -5.51
CA GLU A 125 -4.62 19.44 -6.54
C GLU A 125 -4.70 18.74 -7.90
N GLU A 126 -3.78 17.83 -8.21
CA GLU A 126 -3.71 17.16 -9.51
C GLU A 126 -3.83 15.63 -9.38
N LEU A 127 -2.98 14.99 -8.57
CA LEU A 127 -2.88 13.52 -8.55
C LEU A 127 -4.13 12.85 -7.96
N ILE A 128 -4.61 13.31 -6.79
CA ILE A 128 -5.78 12.72 -6.14
C ILE A 128 -7.06 12.91 -6.99
N PRO A 129 -7.37 14.11 -7.52
CA PRO A 129 -8.49 14.28 -8.44
C PRO A 129 -8.35 13.40 -9.68
N PHE A 130 -7.15 13.33 -10.27
CA PHE A 130 -6.89 12.45 -11.41
C PHE A 130 -7.22 10.98 -11.08
N LEU A 131 -6.71 10.44 -9.97
CA LEU A 131 -6.99 9.06 -9.55
C LEU A 131 -8.46 8.80 -9.20
N THR A 132 -9.20 9.83 -8.79
CA THR A 132 -10.63 9.76 -8.45
C THR A 132 -11.51 9.80 -9.70
N GLU A 133 -11.12 10.57 -10.71
CA GLU A 133 -11.82 10.65 -11.99
C GLU A 133 -11.46 9.51 -12.93
N SER A 134 -10.22 9.00 -12.85
CA SER A 134 -9.69 7.90 -13.65
C SER A 134 -9.78 6.55 -12.94
N VAL A 135 -10.76 6.36 -12.05
CA VAL A 135 -11.00 5.04 -11.43
C VAL A 135 -11.39 4.07 -12.55
N ASP A 136 -10.50 3.14 -12.87
CA ASP A 136 -10.69 2.10 -13.88
C ASP A 136 -11.68 1.02 -13.40
N ASP A 137 -12.28 0.28 -14.32
CA ASP A 137 -13.13 -0.87 -14.00
C ASP A 137 -12.33 -2.19 -13.83
N GLU A 138 -11.00 -2.14 -13.94
CA GLU A 138 -10.14 -3.34 -13.89
C GLU A 138 -9.73 -3.68 -12.45
N ASP A 139 -10.15 -4.86 -11.97
CA ASP A 139 -10.00 -5.29 -10.58
C ASP A 139 -8.54 -5.24 -10.09
N GLU A 140 -7.58 -5.62 -10.94
CA GLU A 140 -6.16 -5.61 -10.59
C GLU A 140 -5.62 -4.19 -10.37
N VAL A 141 -6.07 -3.23 -11.17
CA VAL A 141 -5.69 -1.82 -11.03
C VAL A 141 -6.31 -1.24 -9.77
N LEU A 142 -7.60 -1.50 -9.55
CA LEU A 142 -8.35 -1.06 -8.37
C LEU A 142 -7.75 -1.60 -7.07
N LEU A 143 -7.32 -2.86 -7.07
CA LEU A 143 -6.67 -3.47 -5.92
C LEU A 143 -5.37 -2.74 -5.57
N ASN A 144 -4.53 -2.47 -6.56
CA ASN A 144 -3.29 -1.73 -6.34
C ASN A 144 -3.57 -0.29 -5.87
N LEU A 145 -4.50 0.41 -6.52
CA LEU A 145 -4.90 1.76 -6.14
C LEU A 145 -5.36 1.84 -4.68
N SER A 146 -6.21 0.89 -4.24
CA SER A 146 -6.73 0.85 -2.87
C SER A 146 -5.63 0.75 -1.81
N ILE A 147 -4.57 -0.03 -2.09
CA ILE A 147 -3.41 -0.18 -1.19
C ILE A 147 -2.56 1.09 -1.20
N MET A 148 -2.34 1.65 -2.40
CA MET A 148 -1.46 2.81 -2.57
C MET A 148 -2.05 4.08 -1.97
N LEU A 149 -3.36 4.29 -2.05
CA LEU A 149 -4.03 5.43 -1.40
C LEU A 149 -3.77 5.50 0.11
N GLY A 150 -3.75 4.35 0.81
CA GLY A 150 -3.42 4.33 2.24
C GLY A 150 -1.99 4.81 2.52
N LYS A 151 -1.05 4.50 1.62
CA LYS A 151 0.37 4.89 1.73
C LYS A 151 0.66 6.32 1.25
N LEU A 152 -0.26 6.94 0.51
CA LEU A 152 -0.13 8.33 0.05
C LEU A 152 -0.34 9.36 1.18
N THR A 153 -0.88 8.92 2.32
CA THR A 153 -1.11 9.70 3.53
C THR A 153 0.01 10.70 3.91
N PRO A 154 1.28 10.29 4.10
CA PRO A 154 2.37 11.22 4.40
C PRO A 154 2.72 12.17 3.25
N PHE A 155 2.38 11.81 2.01
CA PHE A 155 2.70 12.60 0.82
C PHE A 155 1.64 13.66 0.48
N VAL A 156 0.45 13.61 1.09
CA VAL A 156 -0.58 14.65 0.91
C VAL A 156 -0.52 15.75 1.98
N GLY A 157 0.45 15.71 2.89
CA GLY A 157 0.55 16.63 4.03
C GLY A 157 0.08 16.04 5.36
N GLY A 158 0.06 14.71 5.48
CA GLY A 158 -0.18 13.99 6.73
C GLY A 158 -1.59 14.17 7.30
N SER A 159 -1.69 14.22 8.63
CA SER A 159 -2.97 14.31 9.35
C SER A 159 -3.82 15.53 9.05
N ALA A 160 -3.19 16.66 8.70
CA ALA A 160 -3.90 17.88 8.35
C ALA A 160 -4.73 17.72 7.05
N HIS A 161 -4.21 16.93 6.10
CA HIS A 161 -4.77 16.83 4.75
C HIS A 161 -5.23 15.42 4.39
N GLY A 162 -5.11 14.42 5.26
CA GLY A 162 -5.51 13.04 4.97
C GLY A 162 -6.98 12.87 4.56
N HIS A 163 -7.85 13.82 4.92
CA HIS A 163 -9.28 13.81 4.57
C HIS A 163 -9.51 13.84 3.04
N VAL A 164 -8.55 14.36 2.26
CA VAL A 164 -8.63 14.38 0.78
C VAL A 164 -8.57 12.99 0.14
N LEU A 165 -8.07 11.99 0.87
CA LEU A 165 -7.99 10.60 0.41
C LEU A 165 -9.28 9.82 0.66
N LEU A 166 -10.20 10.35 1.48
CA LEU A 166 -11.44 9.66 1.81
C LEU A 166 -12.40 9.52 0.62
N PRO A 167 -12.62 10.55 -0.23
CA PRO A 167 -13.50 10.42 -1.39
C PRO A 167 -13.12 9.28 -2.35
N PRO A 168 -11.86 9.12 -2.82
CA PRO A 168 -11.51 7.98 -3.68
C PRO A 168 -11.60 6.65 -2.93
N LEU A 169 -11.30 6.60 -1.63
CA LEU A 169 -11.48 5.38 -0.82
C LEU A 169 -12.96 5.01 -0.67
N GLU A 170 -13.86 5.98 -0.54
CA GLU A 170 -15.31 5.74 -0.48
C GLU A 170 -15.83 5.12 -1.79
N GLN A 171 -15.37 5.62 -2.94
CA GLN A 171 -15.68 5.03 -4.24
C GLN A 171 -15.20 3.58 -4.33
N LEU A 172 -13.97 3.30 -3.91
CA LEU A 172 -13.41 1.95 -3.90
C LEU A 172 -14.13 1.01 -2.92
N LEU A 173 -14.73 1.53 -1.85
CA LEU A 173 -15.56 0.77 -0.92
C LEU A 173 -16.92 0.36 -1.52
N MET A 174 -17.36 1.03 -2.59
CA MET A 174 -18.62 0.71 -3.29
C MET A 174 -18.43 -0.27 -4.47
N VAL A 175 -17.19 -0.60 -4.84
CA VAL A 175 -16.85 -1.53 -5.93
C VAL A 175 -17.40 -2.94 -5.65
N GLU A 176 -17.79 -3.69 -6.69
CA GLU A 176 -18.38 -5.03 -6.58
C GLU A 176 -17.37 -6.10 -6.10
N GLU A 177 -16.10 -5.96 -6.47
CA GLU A 177 -15.04 -6.89 -6.10
C GLU A 177 -14.75 -6.86 -4.60
N ALA A 178 -14.90 -8.01 -3.94
CA ALA A 178 -14.81 -8.11 -2.49
C ALA A 178 -13.40 -7.85 -1.96
N THR A 179 -12.38 -8.30 -2.70
CA THR A 179 -10.98 -8.12 -2.31
C THR A 179 -10.56 -6.65 -2.35
N VAL A 180 -11.01 -5.91 -3.37
CA VAL A 180 -10.80 -4.45 -3.49
C VAL A 180 -11.44 -3.73 -2.31
N ARG A 181 -12.71 -4.02 -1.98
CA ARG A 181 -13.38 -3.41 -0.82
C ARG A 181 -12.66 -3.68 0.50
N GLU A 182 -12.15 -4.90 0.70
CA GLU A 182 -11.42 -5.23 1.92
C GLU A 182 -10.13 -4.42 2.06
N LYS A 183 -9.37 -4.26 0.96
CA LYS A 183 -8.16 -3.43 0.94
C LYS A 183 -8.47 -1.95 1.08
N ALA A 184 -9.49 -1.44 0.39
CA ALA A 184 -9.95 -0.06 0.55
C ALA A 184 -10.38 0.22 1.99
N ALA A 185 -11.09 -0.71 2.65
CA ALA A 185 -11.48 -0.57 4.05
C ALA A 185 -10.27 -0.57 5.00
N ALA A 186 -9.24 -1.38 4.71
CA ALA A 186 -8.01 -1.38 5.48
C ALA A 186 -7.27 -0.05 5.34
N SER A 187 -7.12 0.46 4.12
CA SER A 187 -6.51 1.77 3.85
C SER A 187 -7.31 2.92 4.48
N ALA A 188 -8.64 2.89 4.38
CA ALA A 188 -9.52 3.89 5.01
C ALA A 188 -9.38 3.89 6.53
N ARG A 189 -9.25 2.72 7.18
CA ARG A 189 -8.96 2.66 8.62
C ARG A 189 -7.60 3.24 8.98
N MET A 190 -6.57 3.03 8.15
CA MET A 190 -5.25 3.65 8.36
C MET A 190 -5.35 5.18 8.27
N VAL A 191 -6.00 5.69 7.22
CA VAL A 191 -6.23 7.13 7.06
C VAL A 191 -7.09 7.66 8.21
N ALA A 192 -8.16 6.99 8.61
CA ALA A 192 -8.99 7.45 9.73
C ALA A 192 -8.20 7.53 11.05
N SER A 193 -7.26 6.60 11.29
CA SER A 193 -6.47 6.57 12.53
C SER A 193 -5.49 7.74 12.68
N ILE A 194 -5.13 8.42 11.59
CA ILE A 194 -4.22 9.57 11.61
C ILE A 194 -4.94 10.91 11.62
N LEU A 195 -6.25 10.94 11.31
CA LEU A 195 -6.99 12.18 11.23
C LEU A 195 -7.25 12.73 12.64
N PRO A 196 -7.14 14.05 12.84
CA PRO A 196 -7.47 14.65 14.11
C PRO A 196 -8.98 14.56 14.35
N ASP A 197 -9.38 14.15 15.57
CA ASP A 197 -10.75 14.31 16.05
C ASP A 197 -11.08 15.81 16.02
N SER A 198 -12.05 16.18 15.18
CA SER A 198 -12.50 17.58 15.01
C SER A 198 -13.50 17.99 16.08
#